data_AF-A0A5N0V260-F1
#
_entry.id   AF-A0A5N0V260-F1
#
_cell.length_a   1.000
_cell.length_b   1.000
_cell.length_c   1.000
_cell.angle_alpha   90.00
_cell.angle_beta   90.00
_cell.angle_gamma   90.00
#
_symmetry.space_group_name_H-M   'P 1'
#
loop_
_entity.id
_entity.type
_entity.pdbx_description
1 polymer ?
#
loop_
_entity_poly.entity_id
_entity_poly.type
_entity_poly.pdbx_seq_one_letter_code
_entity_poly.pdbx_strand_id
1 'polypeptide(L)'
;MSPDSFDLTSLPALTDANDVVKAFAANPAFRAAEWEELTTEDDPWRRPVRPDDLEWLDYSKPMPAHKKLKLSALLGHRMLRNVYDAGNVHLPPRSTEVNATSAKQFHSETSRVLGALAKPILERHLFTLLEEQRPELSTVDVKTITETVRGYHEQRVARPGELFDVALRTRGRKEAATFVLLQLSAFRPAAHTAIGRAAIGEYDTAHPALRGLLLDDYRAWVDASAAYRELLSAASLVPTAGAYWQLYLGTSLGRGNLLQHYASDPSKVFELAGAYVHEKIDRAATGKRFTEVFADGFGYSGNFFGPDTGLSSAGLDELLGKLLPPLAENFGTDALAAFHRGFSDARWFAETWDADLATQLDWADKIEEYQEKAEKIDQHLTNENIEVDLDTFVETNEETSTTHVHNEHRLVMIETGQMHFWNNVTHKIQLNEGDKLLIPVSRLHGSTVLSGSCTYHQPIIPDEMLQQLL
;
A
#
# COMPACT_ATOMS: atom_id res chain seq x y z
N MET A 1 -38.66 -3.08 -11.59
CA MET A 1 -37.33 -3.08 -12.24
C MET A 1 -37.13 -4.48 -12.76
N SER A 2 -36.97 -4.64 -14.07
CA SER A 2 -36.47 -5.91 -14.60
C SER A 2 -35.08 -6.12 -13.99
N PRO A 3 -34.72 -7.31 -13.50
CA PRO A 3 -33.31 -7.62 -13.31
C PRO A 3 -32.69 -7.49 -14.71
N ASP A 4 -31.87 -6.46 -14.92
CA ASP A 4 -31.07 -6.38 -16.14
C ASP A 4 -30.23 -7.66 -16.18
N SER A 5 -30.48 -8.51 -17.16
CA SER A 5 -29.78 -9.78 -17.29
C SER A 5 -28.34 -9.48 -17.69
N PHE A 6 -27.40 -9.69 -16.78
CA PHE A 6 -25.99 -9.65 -17.12
C PHE A 6 -25.66 -10.69 -18.17
N ASP A 7 -25.17 -10.24 -19.31
CA ASP A 7 -24.77 -11.11 -20.41
C ASP A 7 -23.30 -11.47 -20.28
N LEU A 8 -23.01 -12.70 -19.83
CA LEU A 8 -21.64 -13.23 -19.76
C LEU A 8 -20.93 -13.22 -21.12
N THR A 9 -21.67 -13.23 -22.24
CA THR A 9 -21.09 -13.16 -23.59
C THR A 9 -20.61 -11.76 -23.97
N SER A 10 -20.96 -10.74 -23.18
CA SER A 10 -20.44 -9.37 -23.32
C SER A 10 -19.02 -9.18 -22.75
N LEU A 11 -18.51 -10.16 -22.01
CA LEU A 11 -17.13 -10.14 -21.53
C LEU A 11 -16.16 -10.32 -22.71
N PRO A 12 -14.98 -9.68 -22.68
CA PRO A 12 -13.95 -9.91 -23.69
C PRO A 12 -13.52 -11.38 -23.68
N ALA A 13 -12.90 -11.85 -24.77
CA ALA A 13 -12.29 -13.17 -24.79
C ALA A 13 -11.13 -13.22 -23.79
N LEU A 14 -11.30 -13.95 -22.69
CA LEU A 14 -10.30 -14.12 -21.64
C LEU A 14 -9.57 -15.45 -21.87
N THR A 15 -8.38 -15.40 -22.46
CA THR A 15 -7.64 -16.62 -22.84
C THR A 15 -6.59 -17.03 -21.82
N ASP A 16 -6.06 -16.07 -21.05
CA ASP A 16 -5.13 -16.32 -19.95
C ASP A 16 -5.32 -15.40 -18.72
N ALA A 17 -4.46 -15.56 -17.72
CA ALA A 17 -4.50 -14.77 -16.49
C ALA A 17 -4.23 -13.27 -16.71
N ASN A 18 -3.37 -12.90 -17.65
CA ASN A 18 -3.07 -11.52 -17.96
C ASN A 18 -4.23 -10.85 -18.69
N ASP A 19 -4.92 -11.55 -19.58
CA ASP A 19 -6.15 -11.05 -20.22
C ASP A 19 -7.22 -10.67 -19.19
N VAL A 20 -7.41 -11.52 -18.17
CA VAL A 20 -8.37 -11.25 -17.08
C VAL A 20 -8.00 -9.98 -16.32
N VAL A 21 -6.73 -9.83 -15.96
CA VAL A 21 -6.24 -8.66 -15.22
C VAL A 21 -6.35 -7.39 -16.06
N LYS A 22 -5.97 -7.45 -17.35
CA LYS A 22 -6.10 -6.34 -18.31
C LYS A 22 -7.55 -5.93 -18.50
N ALA A 23 -8.46 -6.90 -18.67
CA ALA A 23 -9.89 -6.64 -18.80
C ALA A 23 -10.47 -5.94 -17.57
N PHE A 24 -10.07 -6.36 -16.36
CA PHE A 24 -10.48 -5.68 -15.12
C PHE A 24 -9.94 -4.25 -15.05
N ALA A 25 -8.65 -4.06 -15.36
CA ALA A 25 -7.99 -2.75 -15.32
C ALA A 25 -8.50 -1.78 -16.39
N ALA A 26 -9.12 -2.26 -17.47
CA ALA A 26 -9.72 -1.45 -18.50
C ALA A 26 -11.01 -0.71 -18.06
N ASN A 27 -11.48 -0.92 -16.83
CA ASN A 27 -12.57 -0.11 -16.27
C ASN A 27 -12.19 1.38 -16.30
N PRO A 28 -13.04 2.28 -16.84
CA PRO A 28 -12.73 3.71 -16.92
C PRO A 28 -12.40 4.37 -15.56
N ALA A 29 -12.92 3.85 -14.45
CA ALA A 29 -12.56 4.33 -13.11
C ALA A 29 -11.06 4.13 -12.78
N PHE A 30 -10.38 3.21 -13.48
CA PHE A 30 -8.99 2.80 -13.26
C PHE A 30 -8.00 3.32 -14.30
N ARG A 31 -8.46 4.12 -15.28
CA ARG A 31 -7.60 4.72 -16.31
C ARG A 31 -6.39 5.46 -15.72
N ALA A 32 -5.36 5.69 -16.53
CA ALA A 32 -4.24 6.54 -16.14
C ALA A 32 -4.74 7.91 -15.63
N ALA A 33 -4.04 8.45 -14.64
CA ALA A 33 -4.34 9.75 -14.05
C ALA A 33 -4.13 10.88 -15.07
N GLU A 34 -5.06 11.83 -15.08
CA GLU A 34 -4.90 13.12 -15.74
C GLU A 34 -4.15 14.10 -14.83
N TRP A 35 -3.79 15.27 -15.35
CA TRP A 35 -2.92 16.23 -14.67
C TRP A 35 -3.54 16.81 -13.39
N GLU A 36 -4.87 16.91 -13.31
CA GLU A 36 -5.59 17.32 -12.11
C GLU A 36 -5.67 16.22 -11.06
N GLU A 37 -5.39 14.96 -11.43
CA GLU A 37 -5.72 13.78 -10.63
C GLU A 37 -4.55 13.26 -9.79
N LEU A 38 -3.55 14.09 -9.46
CA LEU A 38 -2.52 13.72 -8.47
C LEU A 38 -3.16 13.26 -7.16
N THR A 39 -4.22 13.96 -6.75
CA THR A 39 -5.13 13.57 -5.69
C THR A 39 -6.56 13.52 -6.23
N THR A 40 -7.40 12.68 -5.61
CA THR A 40 -8.80 12.45 -5.99
C THR A 40 -9.71 12.67 -4.78
N GLU A 41 -9.48 13.77 -4.07
CA GLU A 41 -10.08 14.07 -2.76
C GLU A 41 -11.61 14.08 -2.74
N ASP A 42 -12.23 14.37 -3.88
CA ASP A 42 -13.68 14.43 -4.05
C ASP A 42 -14.29 13.16 -4.67
N ASP A 43 -13.49 12.20 -5.14
CA ASP A 43 -13.97 10.99 -5.83
C ASP A 43 -13.34 9.70 -5.27
N PRO A 44 -14.07 8.95 -4.41
CA PRO A 44 -13.53 7.73 -3.81
C PRO A 44 -13.45 6.54 -4.77
N TRP A 45 -13.98 6.68 -5.98
CA TRP A 45 -14.06 5.62 -6.99
C TRP A 45 -13.03 5.79 -8.11
N ARG A 46 -12.47 6.98 -8.28
CA ARG A 46 -11.39 7.23 -9.22
C ARG A 46 -10.05 6.69 -8.68
N ARG A 47 -9.53 5.61 -9.27
CA ARG A 47 -8.36 4.87 -8.75
C ARG A 47 -7.42 4.40 -9.85
N PRO A 48 -6.54 5.30 -10.35
CA PRO A 48 -5.63 5.00 -11.46
C PRO A 48 -4.78 3.74 -11.25
N VAL A 49 -4.67 2.88 -12.26
CA VAL A 49 -3.83 1.65 -12.21
C VAL A 49 -2.83 1.51 -13.36
N ARG A 50 -2.67 2.52 -14.22
CA ARG A 50 -1.76 2.49 -15.39
C ARG A 50 -1.96 1.25 -16.28
N PRO A 51 -3.14 1.10 -16.92
CA PRO A 51 -3.44 -0.09 -17.71
C PRO A 51 -2.45 -0.36 -18.85
N ASP A 52 -1.81 0.68 -19.40
CA ASP A 52 -0.86 0.56 -20.51
C ASP A 52 0.39 -0.25 -20.14
N ASP A 53 0.83 -0.20 -18.87
CA ASP A 53 1.97 -1.00 -18.40
C ASP A 53 1.67 -2.50 -18.37
N LEU A 54 0.39 -2.88 -18.31
CA LEU A 54 -0.02 -4.27 -18.15
C LEU A 54 0.30 -5.11 -19.39
N GLU A 55 0.59 -4.49 -20.54
CA GLU A 55 1.03 -5.21 -21.74
C GLU A 55 2.30 -6.05 -21.48
N TRP A 56 3.19 -5.54 -20.62
CA TRP A 56 4.53 -6.09 -20.38
C TRP A 56 4.67 -6.85 -19.05
N LEU A 57 3.65 -6.82 -18.20
CA LEU A 57 3.66 -7.47 -16.88
C LEU A 57 3.04 -8.87 -16.93
N ASP A 58 3.65 -9.81 -16.21
CA ASP A 58 3.20 -11.21 -16.12
C ASP A 58 2.65 -11.55 -14.72
N TYR A 59 1.34 -11.61 -14.61
CA TYR A 59 0.59 -12.04 -13.42
C TYR A 59 0.28 -13.54 -13.40
N SER A 60 0.67 -14.30 -14.42
CA SER A 60 0.41 -15.76 -14.48
C SER A 60 1.25 -16.57 -13.49
N LYS A 61 2.32 -15.96 -12.95
CA LYS A 61 3.28 -16.58 -12.03
C LYS A 61 3.25 -15.93 -10.65
N PRO A 62 3.50 -16.69 -9.58
CA PRO A 62 3.79 -16.12 -8.26
C PRO A 62 4.96 -15.13 -8.33
N MET A 63 4.85 -14.01 -7.62
CA MET A 63 5.95 -13.06 -7.49
C MET A 63 7.00 -13.61 -6.50
N PRO A 64 8.30 -13.59 -6.82
CA PRO A 64 9.33 -13.93 -5.86
C PRO A 64 9.56 -12.78 -4.86
N ALA A 65 9.97 -13.10 -3.62
CA ALA A 65 10.09 -12.13 -2.54
C ALA A 65 11.03 -10.94 -2.86
N HIS A 66 12.10 -11.14 -3.63
CA HIS A 66 13.01 -10.07 -4.04
C HIS A 66 12.38 -9.05 -4.99
N LYS A 67 11.20 -9.35 -5.58
CA LYS A 67 10.45 -8.43 -6.46
C LYS A 67 9.29 -7.71 -5.77
N LYS A 68 9.14 -7.84 -4.44
CA LYS A 68 8.02 -7.27 -3.67
C LYS A 68 7.82 -5.74 -3.79
N LEU A 69 8.84 -4.98 -4.21
CA LEU A 69 8.76 -3.53 -4.40
C LEU A 69 8.74 -3.11 -5.88
N LYS A 70 8.71 -4.09 -6.81
CA LYS A 70 8.75 -3.87 -8.26
C LYS A 70 7.38 -3.46 -8.80
N LEU A 71 7.34 -3.03 -10.06
CA LEU A 71 6.14 -2.46 -10.68
C LEU A 71 4.92 -3.39 -10.63
N SER A 72 5.10 -4.70 -10.89
CA SER A 72 4.00 -5.68 -10.83
C SER A 72 3.38 -5.77 -9.43
N ALA A 73 4.19 -5.60 -8.37
CA ALA A 73 3.72 -5.57 -6.99
C ALA A 73 2.85 -4.33 -6.72
N LEU A 74 3.32 -3.15 -7.11
CA LEU A 74 2.60 -1.89 -6.92
C LEU A 74 1.24 -1.92 -7.65
N LEU A 75 1.26 -2.19 -8.96
CA LEU A 75 0.04 -2.20 -9.77
C LEU A 75 -0.89 -3.36 -9.35
N GLY A 76 -0.32 -4.51 -9.00
CA GLY A 76 -1.07 -5.64 -8.45
C GLY A 76 -1.81 -5.27 -7.16
N HIS A 77 -1.14 -4.62 -6.21
CA HIS A 77 -1.78 -4.18 -4.96
C HIS A 77 -2.82 -3.08 -5.18
N ARG A 78 -2.61 -2.16 -6.14
CA ARG A 78 -3.63 -1.17 -6.55
C ARG A 78 -4.87 -1.86 -7.10
N MET A 79 -4.72 -2.75 -8.08
CA MET A 79 -5.83 -3.52 -8.65
C MET A 79 -6.54 -4.37 -7.60
N LEU A 80 -5.80 -5.09 -6.77
CA LEU A 80 -6.38 -5.95 -5.73
C LEU A 80 -7.14 -5.14 -4.68
N ARG A 81 -6.67 -3.93 -4.34
CA ARG A 81 -7.42 -3.05 -3.45
C ARG A 81 -8.75 -2.60 -4.08
N ASN A 82 -8.77 -2.31 -5.38
CA ASN A 82 -10.01 -1.99 -6.09
C ASN A 82 -10.99 -3.18 -6.08
N VAL A 83 -10.50 -4.41 -6.26
CA VAL A 83 -11.32 -5.62 -6.15
C VAL A 83 -11.99 -5.73 -4.77
N TYR A 84 -11.26 -5.53 -3.68
CA TYR A 84 -11.84 -5.61 -2.34
C TYR A 84 -12.85 -4.52 -2.04
N ASP A 85 -12.55 -3.29 -2.47
CA ASP A 85 -13.38 -2.13 -2.22
C ASP A 85 -14.62 -2.06 -3.11
N ALA A 86 -14.67 -2.80 -4.23
CA ALA A 86 -15.88 -2.96 -5.03
C ALA A 86 -17.07 -3.55 -4.24
N GLY A 87 -16.77 -4.31 -3.17
CA GLY A 87 -17.75 -4.83 -2.21
C GLY A 87 -18.00 -3.93 -0.99
N ASN A 88 -17.36 -2.77 -0.90
CA ASN A 88 -17.48 -1.83 0.21
C ASN A 88 -18.36 -0.63 -0.17
N VAL A 89 -18.98 -0.01 0.84
CA VAL A 89 -19.73 1.23 0.65
C VAL A 89 -18.80 2.42 0.80
N HIS A 90 -18.72 3.24 -0.25
CA HIS A 90 -18.04 4.53 -0.24
C HIS A 90 -19.05 5.63 -0.59
N LEU A 91 -18.89 6.80 0.02
CA LEU A 91 -19.69 7.98 -0.30
C LEU A 91 -18.72 9.16 -0.50
N PRO A 92 -18.94 10.00 -1.52
CA PRO A 92 -18.14 11.19 -1.73
C PRO A 92 -18.56 12.26 -0.71
N PRO A 93 -17.67 13.23 -0.40
CA PRO A 93 -18.02 14.34 0.48
C PRO A 93 -19.15 15.21 -0.10
N ARG A 94 -19.30 15.23 -1.42
CA ARG A 94 -20.36 15.94 -2.16
C ARG A 94 -20.87 15.06 -3.30
N SER A 95 -22.16 15.13 -3.58
CA SER A 95 -22.74 14.44 -4.74
C SER A 95 -22.57 15.31 -5.99
N THR A 96 -21.80 14.84 -6.96
CA THR A 96 -21.66 15.45 -8.30
C THR A 96 -22.01 14.44 -9.40
N GLU A 97 -22.25 14.92 -10.62
CA GLU A 97 -22.50 14.05 -11.78
C GLU A 97 -21.27 13.19 -12.13
N VAL A 98 -20.07 13.76 -11.98
CA VAL A 98 -18.80 13.05 -12.15
C VAL A 98 -18.73 11.88 -11.17
N ASN A 99 -18.95 12.14 -9.87
CA ASN A 99 -18.93 11.10 -8.85
C ASN A 99 -19.99 10.03 -9.08
N ALA A 100 -21.20 10.41 -9.53
CA ALA A 100 -22.25 9.46 -9.86
C ALA A 100 -21.86 8.54 -11.04
N THR A 101 -21.11 9.08 -12.00
CA THR A 101 -20.58 8.32 -13.14
C THR A 101 -19.47 7.37 -12.70
N SER A 102 -18.49 7.85 -11.93
CA SER A 102 -17.42 7.03 -11.35
C SER A 102 -17.98 5.90 -10.49
N ALA A 103 -18.98 6.18 -9.65
CA ALA A 103 -19.65 5.17 -8.83
C ALA A 103 -20.30 4.07 -9.67
N LYS A 104 -21.00 4.44 -10.76
CA LYS A 104 -21.63 3.47 -11.68
C LYS A 104 -20.58 2.60 -12.37
N GLN A 105 -19.46 3.17 -12.79
CA GLN A 105 -18.37 2.44 -13.42
C GLN A 105 -17.69 1.47 -12.43
N PHE A 106 -17.36 1.96 -11.24
CA PHE A 106 -16.68 1.20 -10.19
C PHE A 106 -17.52 0.04 -9.66
N HIS A 107 -18.80 0.28 -9.37
CA HIS A 107 -19.75 -0.74 -8.86
C HIS A 107 -20.57 -1.43 -9.96
N SER A 108 -20.18 -1.29 -11.24
CA SER A 108 -20.85 -1.99 -12.34
C SER A 108 -20.80 -3.50 -12.15
N GLU A 109 -21.76 -4.21 -12.72
CA GLU A 109 -21.76 -5.68 -12.68
C GLU A 109 -20.55 -6.28 -13.41
N THR A 110 -20.19 -5.70 -14.56
CA THR A 110 -18.96 -6.05 -15.29
C THR A 110 -17.71 -5.90 -14.42
N SER A 111 -17.58 -4.77 -13.69
CA SER A 111 -16.46 -4.55 -12.76
C SER A 111 -16.41 -5.61 -11.65
N ARG A 112 -17.57 -5.97 -11.09
CA ARG A 112 -17.66 -7.00 -10.04
C ARG A 112 -17.30 -8.39 -10.55
N VAL A 113 -17.78 -8.78 -11.73
CA VAL A 113 -17.46 -10.09 -12.34
C VAL A 113 -15.99 -10.17 -12.71
N LEU A 114 -15.44 -9.16 -13.42
CA LEU A 114 -14.03 -9.13 -13.78
C LEU A 114 -13.13 -9.07 -12.54
N GLY A 115 -13.53 -8.32 -11.52
CA GLY A 115 -12.83 -8.27 -10.23
C GLY A 115 -12.80 -9.63 -9.53
N ALA A 116 -13.92 -10.38 -9.55
CA ALA A 116 -13.98 -11.72 -9.00
C ALA A 116 -13.08 -12.72 -9.75
N LEU A 117 -12.93 -12.57 -11.06
CA LEU A 117 -12.02 -13.38 -11.88
C LEU A 117 -10.54 -12.99 -11.65
N ALA A 118 -10.25 -11.69 -11.57
CA ALA A 118 -8.89 -11.18 -11.36
C ALA A 118 -8.37 -11.45 -9.94
N LYS A 119 -9.26 -11.50 -8.94
CA LYS A 119 -8.92 -11.70 -7.53
C LYS A 119 -7.96 -12.87 -7.27
N PRO A 120 -8.27 -14.13 -7.61
CA PRO A 120 -7.38 -15.26 -7.32
C PRO A 120 -6.04 -15.18 -8.06
N ILE A 121 -6.00 -14.56 -9.24
CA ILE A 121 -4.76 -14.34 -10.00
C ILE A 121 -3.85 -13.37 -9.24
N LEU A 122 -4.40 -12.22 -8.85
CA LEU A 122 -3.68 -11.19 -8.10
C LEU A 122 -3.24 -11.68 -6.71
N GLU A 123 -4.11 -12.39 -5.99
CA GLU A 123 -3.79 -12.96 -4.68
C GLU A 123 -2.65 -13.98 -4.77
N ARG A 124 -2.68 -14.88 -5.75
CA ARG A 124 -1.59 -15.83 -6.00
C ARG A 124 -0.29 -15.11 -6.38
N HIS A 125 -0.37 -14.11 -7.24
CA HIS A 125 0.80 -13.33 -7.62
C HIS A 125 1.44 -12.65 -6.40
N LEU A 126 0.62 -12.01 -5.55
CA LEU A 126 1.10 -11.10 -4.50
C LEU A 126 1.37 -11.79 -3.15
N PHE A 127 0.69 -12.90 -2.83
CA PHE A 127 0.74 -13.51 -1.49
C PHE A 127 1.41 -14.87 -1.43
N THR A 128 1.57 -15.60 -2.54
CA THR A 128 2.29 -16.90 -2.52
C THR A 128 3.74 -16.75 -2.03
N LEU A 129 4.37 -15.58 -2.25
CA LEU A 129 5.72 -15.30 -1.75
C LEU A 129 5.85 -15.53 -0.23
N LEU A 130 4.76 -15.34 0.53
CA LEU A 130 4.76 -15.43 1.99
C LEU A 130 5.07 -16.85 2.48
N GLU A 131 4.77 -17.88 1.68
CA GLU A 131 5.06 -19.27 2.02
C GLU A 131 6.55 -19.48 2.34
N GLU A 132 7.43 -18.84 1.58
CA GLU A 132 8.88 -18.91 1.75
C GLU A 132 9.42 -17.95 2.84
N GLN A 133 8.59 -17.00 3.29
CA GLN A 133 9.01 -15.94 4.24
C GLN A 133 8.60 -16.24 5.68
N ARG A 134 7.72 -17.23 5.90
CA ARG A 134 7.25 -17.60 7.23
C ARG A 134 8.38 -18.28 8.02
N PRO A 135 8.62 -17.86 9.27
CA PRO A 135 9.50 -18.60 10.17
C PRO A 135 8.97 -20.02 10.39
N GLU A 136 9.85 -21.01 10.37
CA GLU A 136 9.50 -22.37 10.75
C GLU A 136 9.27 -22.47 12.25
N LEU A 137 8.23 -23.20 12.65
CA LEU A 137 8.00 -23.57 14.04
C LEU A 137 8.60 -24.94 14.33
N SER A 138 9.26 -25.07 15.48
CA SER A 138 9.77 -26.37 15.97
C SER A 138 8.62 -27.33 16.32
N THR A 139 7.55 -26.82 16.91
CA THR A 139 6.29 -27.53 17.18
C THR A 139 5.10 -26.58 16.98
N VAL A 140 3.95 -27.13 16.58
CA VAL A 140 2.71 -26.37 16.46
C VAL A 140 1.83 -26.68 17.67
N ASP A 141 2.02 -25.91 18.74
CA ASP A 141 1.21 -25.98 19.96
C ASP A 141 0.99 -24.58 20.57
N VAL A 142 0.05 -24.49 21.50
CA VAL A 142 -0.35 -23.23 22.14
C VAL A 142 0.83 -22.54 22.82
N LYS A 143 1.71 -23.32 23.45
CA LYS A 143 2.85 -22.78 24.21
C LYS A 143 3.85 -22.14 23.26
N THR A 144 4.28 -22.87 22.23
CA THR A 144 5.25 -22.39 21.25
C THR A 144 4.74 -21.13 20.55
N ILE A 145 3.48 -21.11 20.10
CA ILE A 145 2.91 -19.92 19.45
C ILE A 145 2.84 -18.74 20.43
N THR A 146 2.45 -18.97 21.68
CA THR A 146 2.41 -17.92 22.71
C THR A 146 3.80 -17.32 22.93
N GLU A 147 4.83 -18.15 23.07
CA GLU A 147 6.22 -17.72 23.24
C GLU A 147 6.72 -16.94 22.01
N THR A 148 6.40 -17.39 20.79
CA THR A 148 6.72 -16.67 19.55
C THR A 148 6.06 -15.29 19.51
N VAL A 149 4.77 -15.20 19.81
CA VAL A 149 4.03 -13.92 19.78
C VAL A 149 4.53 -12.96 20.87
N ARG A 150 4.84 -13.46 22.08
CA ARG A 150 5.44 -12.66 23.15
C ARG A 150 6.82 -12.12 22.76
N GLY A 151 7.69 -12.99 22.23
CA GLY A 151 9.02 -12.58 21.79
C GLY A 151 8.96 -11.49 20.71
N TYR A 152 8.00 -11.59 19.79
CA TYR A 152 7.75 -10.53 18.82
C TYR A 152 7.25 -9.23 19.48
N HIS A 153 6.29 -9.31 20.40
CA HIS A 153 5.79 -8.13 21.12
C HIS A 153 6.92 -7.38 21.84
N GLU A 154 7.77 -8.10 22.57
CA GLU A 154 8.94 -7.51 23.25
C GLU A 154 9.92 -6.88 22.24
N GLN A 155 10.22 -7.58 21.14
CA GLN A 155 11.06 -7.06 20.06
C GLN A 155 10.47 -5.78 19.48
N ARG A 156 9.16 -5.76 19.21
CA ARG A 156 8.47 -4.66 18.54
C ARG A 156 8.37 -3.43 19.43
N VAL A 157 8.14 -3.60 20.73
CA VAL A 157 8.19 -2.50 21.72
C VAL A 157 9.59 -1.92 21.83
N ALA A 158 10.63 -2.77 21.86
CA ALA A 158 12.02 -2.32 21.94
C ALA A 158 12.52 -1.65 20.65
N ARG A 159 11.98 -2.08 19.49
CA ARG A 159 12.36 -1.60 18.15
C ARG A 159 11.10 -1.30 17.33
N PRO A 160 10.50 -0.12 17.53
CA PRO A 160 9.24 0.26 16.88
C PRO A 160 9.39 0.54 15.38
N GLY A 161 10.59 0.53 14.81
CA GLY A 161 10.83 0.62 13.37
C GLY A 161 11.68 1.83 12.98
N GLU A 162 12.42 1.70 11.88
CA GLU A 162 13.37 2.71 11.40
C GLU A 162 12.65 3.90 10.77
N LEU A 163 11.42 3.73 10.29
CA LEU A 163 10.64 4.81 9.65
C LEU A 163 10.54 6.04 10.57
N PHE A 164 10.40 5.81 11.88
CA PHE A 164 10.21 6.88 12.85
C PHE A 164 11.48 7.71 13.01
N ASP A 165 12.64 7.05 13.06
CA ASP A 165 13.92 7.74 13.15
C ASP A 165 14.22 8.51 11.87
N VAL A 166 13.86 7.97 10.71
CA VAL A 166 13.97 8.68 9.42
C VAL A 166 13.08 9.91 9.41
N ALA A 167 11.78 9.79 9.71
CA ALA A 167 10.86 10.92 9.75
C ALA A 167 11.30 12.01 10.76
N LEU A 168 11.85 11.59 11.90
CA LEU A 168 12.42 12.47 12.93
C LEU A 168 13.86 12.91 12.64
N ARG A 169 14.47 12.59 11.48
CA ARG A 169 15.71 13.26 11.02
C ARG A 169 15.66 13.96 9.65
N THR A 170 14.58 13.81 8.87
CA THR A 170 14.39 14.57 7.62
C THR A 170 14.47 16.09 7.82
N ARG A 171 14.95 16.84 6.81
CA ARG A 171 14.88 18.31 6.78
C ARG A 171 13.43 18.77 6.69
N GLY A 172 12.64 18.15 5.82
CA GLY A 172 11.21 18.38 5.66
C GLY A 172 10.36 17.63 6.69
N ARG A 173 10.30 18.15 7.93
CA ARG A 173 9.53 17.53 9.04
C ARG A 173 8.06 17.35 8.73
N LYS A 174 7.44 18.43 8.29
CA LYS A 174 6.02 18.48 8.00
C LYS A 174 5.69 17.56 6.83
N GLU A 175 6.51 17.58 5.80
CA GLU A 175 6.38 16.79 4.58
C GLU A 175 6.52 15.29 4.87
N ALA A 176 7.51 14.90 5.67
CA ALA A 176 7.70 13.52 6.09
C ALA A 176 6.53 13.04 6.95
N ALA A 177 6.13 13.80 7.97
CA ALA A 177 5.01 13.43 8.84
C ALA A 177 3.68 13.34 8.07
N THR A 178 3.43 14.26 7.14
CA THR A 178 2.25 14.23 6.26
C THR A 178 2.25 12.98 5.40
N PHE A 179 3.40 12.63 4.80
CA PHE A 179 3.52 11.44 3.97
C PHE A 179 3.35 10.14 4.78
N VAL A 180 3.87 10.08 6.00
CA VAL A 180 3.65 8.96 6.94
C VAL A 180 2.15 8.79 7.23
N LEU A 181 1.44 9.89 7.55
CA LEU A 181 0.00 9.83 7.82
C LEU A 181 -0.81 9.44 6.58
N LEU A 182 -0.41 9.91 5.40
CA LEU A 182 -0.97 9.50 4.11
C LEU A 182 -0.85 7.99 3.92
N GLN A 183 0.30 7.38 4.21
CA GLN A 183 0.46 5.92 4.13
C GLN A 183 -0.44 5.17 5.13
N LEU A 184 -0.63 5.70 6.34
CA LEU A 184 -1.59 5.13 7.29
C LEU A 184 -3.03 5.17 6.75
N SER A 185 -3.40 6.21 5.99
CA SER A 185 -4.73 6.33 5.37
C SER A 185 -5.01 5.25 4.32
N ALA A 186 -3.97 4.73 3.66
CA ALA A 186 -4.10 3.63 2.70
C ALA A 186 -4.47 2.30 3.39
N PHE A 187 -3.90 2.06 4.57
CA PHE A 187 -3.94 0.79 5.28
C PHE A 187 -5.07 0.73 6.32
N ARG A 188 -5.12 1.69 7.27
CA ARG A 188 -5.93 1.62 8.49
C ARG A 188 -7.43 1.39 8.21
N PRO A 189 -8.09 2.15 7.30
CA PRO A 189 -9.50 1.93 7.02
C PRO A 189 -9.79 0.54 6.43
N ALA A 190 -8.90 0.01 5.58
CA ALA A 190 -9.07 -1.33 5.02
C ALA A 190 -8.90 -2.43 6.06
N ALA A 191 -7.92 -2.30 6.95
CA ALA A 191 -7.73 -3.23 8.06
C ALA A 191 -8.98 -3.32 8.94
N HIS A 192 -9.52 -2.18 9.36
CA HIS A 192 -10.74 -2.16 10.19
C HIS A 192 -11.98 -2.61 9.42
N THR A 193 -12.07 -2.36 8.11
CA THR A 193 -13.15 -2.91 7.27
C THR A 193 -13.09 -4.45 7.22
N ALA A 194 -11.90 -5.02 7.11
CA ALA A 194 -11.70 -6.47 7.14
C ALA A 194 -12.08 -7.07 8.50
N ILE A 195 -11.65 -6.45 9.61
CA ILE A 195 -12.02 -6.83 10.98
C ILE A 195 -13.55 -6.79 11.15
N GLY A 196 -14.20 -5.70 10.75
CA GLY A 196 -15.65 -5.54 10.83
C GLY A 196 -16.40 -6.57 9.98
N ARG A 197 -15.92 -6.88 8.77
CA ARG A 197 -16.53 -7.90 7.90
C ARG A 197 -16.47 -9.30 8.53
N ALA A 198 -15.31 -9.68 9.05
CA ALA A 198 -15.14 -10.99 9.67
C ALA A 198 -15.96 -11.17 10.95
N ALA A 199 -16.27 -10.07 11.63
CA ALA A 199 -17.12 -10.05 12.81
C ALA A 199 -18.59 -10.41 12.54
N ILE A 200 -19.04 -10.50 11.28
CA ILE A 200 -20.44 -10.75 10.90
C ILE A 200 -20.77 -12.26 10.79
N GLY A 201 -19.78 -13.16 10.69
CA GLY A 201 -20.01 -14.60 10.52
C GLY A 201 -20.43 -15.34 11.79
N GLU A 202 -21.09 -16.50 11.71
CA GLU A 202 -21.61 -17.30 12.84
C GLU A 202 -20.65 -18.43 13.29
N TYR A 203 -19.90 -18.21 14.37
CA TYR A 203 -18.89 -19.16 14.87
C TYR A 203 -18.70 -19.17 16.39
N ASP A 204 -19.56 -18.51 17.17
CA ASP A 204 -19.38 -18.35 18.63
C ASP A 204 -19.43 -19.68 19.40
N THR A 205 -20.16 -20.65 18.86
CA THR A 205 -20.24 -22.00 19.44
C THR A 205 -18.89 -22.71 19.42
N ALA A 206 -18.06 -22.43 18.41
CA ALA A 206 -16.76 -23.06 18.23
C ALA A 206 -15.59 -22.16 18.66
N HIS A 207 -15.76 -20.83 18.62
CA HIS A 207 -14.80 -19.86 19.12
C HIS A 207 -15.52 -18.69 19.82
N PRO A 208 -15.81 -18.81 21.13
CA PRO A 208 -16.70 -17.89 21.84
C PRO A 208 -16.14 -16.48 22.04
N ALA A 209 -14.83 -16.29 21.88
CA ALA A 209 -14.19 -14.98 22.12
C ALA A 209 -14.00 -14.16 20.84
N LEU A 210 -13.72 -14.81 19.70
CA LEU A 210 -13.21 -14.12 18.50
C LEU A 210 -14.19 -13.08 17.96
N ARG A 211 -15.50 -13.37 17.85
CA ARG A 211 -16.46 -12.39 17.30
C ARG A 211 -16.55 -11.14 18.17
N GLY A 212 -16.67 -11.32 19.49
CA GLY A 212 -16.73 -10.21 20.44
C GLY A 212 -15.50 -9.31 20.31
N LEU A 213 -14.30 -9.90 20.26
CA LEU A 213 -13.04 -9.17 20.10
C LEU A 213 -12.99 -8.34 18.80
N LEU A 214 -13.42 -8.91 17.67
CA LEU A 214 -13.43 -8.20 16.38
C LEU A 214 -14.49 -7.08 16.35
N LEU A 215 -15.69 -7.34 16.91
CA LEU A 215 -16.75 -6.33 17.02
C LEU A 215 -16.32 -5.15 17.88
N ASP A 216 -15.70 -5.42 19.04
CA ASP A 216 -15.26 -4.38 19.95
C ASP A 216 -14.15 -3.53 19.34
N ASP A 217 -13.20 -4.13 18.60
CA ASP A 217 -12.18 -3.36 17.88
C ASP A 217 -12.78 -2.50 16.76
N TYR A 218 -13.74 -3.04 16.00
CA TYR A 218 -14.41 -2.27 14.96
C TYR A 218 -15.24 -1.11 15.53
N ARG A 219 -15.95 -1.31 16.64
CA ARG A 219 -16.66 -0.22 17.35
C ARG A 219 -15.70 0.86 17.82
N ALA A 220 -14.57 0.48 18.43
CA ALA A 220 -13.56 1.45 18.86
C ALA A 220 -13.02 2.29 17.68
N TRP A 221 -12.85 1.69 16.50
CA TRP A 221 -12.50 2.43 15.27
C TRP A 221 -13.59 3.43 14.85
N VAL A 222 -14.86 3.03 14.89
CA VAL A 222 -15.99 3.92 14.58
C VAL A 222 -16.05 5.10 15.56
N ASP A 223 -15.88 4.84 16.85
CA ASP A 223 -15.87 5.86 17.91
C ASP A 223 -14.67 6.84 17.75
N ALA A 224 -13.53 6.35 17.24
CA ALA A 224 -12.35 7.16 16.96
C ALA A 224 -12.43 7.99 15.67
N SER A 225 -13.51 7.89 14.89
CA SER A 225 -13.62 8.53 13.56
C SER A 225 -13.50 10.06 13.58
N ALA A 226 -13.93 10.73 14.66
CA ALA A 226 -13.76 12.17 14.82
C ALA A 226 -12.27 12.53 15.03
N ALA A 227 -11.60 11.83 15.94
CA ALA A 227 -10.17 12.02 16.21
C ALA A 227 -9.29 11.68 15.00
N TYR A 228 -9.69 10.67 14.20
CA TYR A 228 -9.01 10.34 12.94
C TYR A 228 -9.12 11.46 11.90
N ARG A 229 -10.31 12.05 11.76
CA ARG A 229 -10.52 13.21 10.86
C ARG A 229 -9.75 14.44 11.32
N GLU A 230 -9.69 14.69 12.63
CA GLU A 230 -8.87 15.74 13.20
C GLU A 230 -7.38 15.53 12.90
N LEU A 231 -6.88 14.30 13.06
CA LEU A 231 -5.50 13.94 12.74
C LEU A 231 -5.18 14.19 11.26
N LEU A 232 -6.03 13.74 10.34
CA LEU A 232 -5.87 14.02 8.90
C LEU A 232 -5.89 15.53 8.62
N SER A 233 -6.85 16.26 9.19
CA SER A 233 -6.97 17.70 9.00
C SER A 233 -5.75 18.47 9.53
N ALA A 234 -5.09 18.00 10.58
CA ALA A 234 -3.87 18.62 11.11
C ALA A 234 -2.70 18.56 10.12
N ALA A 235 -2.69 17.56 9.23
CA ALA A 235 -1.74 17.44 8.12
C ALA A 235 -2.29 18.00 6.80
N SER A 236 -3.41 18.74 6.82
CA SER A 236 -4.14 19.20 5.64
C SER A 236 -4.57 18.07 4.69
N LEU A 237 -4.86 16.88 5.23
CA LEU A 237 -5.37 15.73 4.48
C LEU A 237 -6.89 15.55 4.68
N VAL A 238 -7.55 14.95 3.71
CA VAL A 238 -8.98 14.60 3.75
C VAL A 238 -9.21 13.10 3.98
N PRO A 239 -10.35 12.69 4.58
CA PRO A 239 -10.65 11.29 4.88
C PRO A 239 -11.28 10.51 3.71
N THR A 240 -11.45 11.12 2.52
CA THR A 240 -12.04 10.43 1.38
C THR A 240 -11.21 9.20 1.01
N ALA A 241 -11.88 8.05 0.83
CA ALA A 241 -11.19 6.81 0.51
C ALA A 241 -10.44 6.95 -0.82
N GLY A 242 -9.13 6.67 -0.82
CA GLY A 242 -8.33 6.77 -2.05
C GLY A 242 -7.97 8.20 -2.45
N ALA A 243 -8.25 9.23 -1.63
CA ALA A 243 -7.92 10.63 -1.93
C ALA A 243 -6.46 10.84 -2.41
N TYR A 244 -5.54 10.03 -1.90
CA TYR A 244 -4.11 10.11 -2.20
C TYR A 244 -3.60 8.86 -2.93
N TRP A 245 -4.46 8.23 -3.74
CA TRP A 245 -4.21 6.93 -4.37
C TRP A 245 -2.87 6.83 -5.09
N GLN A 246 -2.50 7.87 -5.85
CA GLN A 246 -1.24 7.91 -6.57
C GLN A 246 -0.04 7.85 -5.62
N LEU A 247 -0.16 8.32 -4.39
CA LEU A 247 0.96 8.43 -3.46
C LEU A 247 1.00 7.29 -2.45
N TYR A 248 0.09 6.31 -2.55
CA TYR A 248 0.14 5.09 -1.75
C TYR A 248 1.24 4.16 -2.24
N LEU A 249 2.13 3.79 -1.31
CA LEU A 249 3.13 2.75 -1.54
C LEU A 249 2.44 1.39 -1.71
N GLY A 250 3.03 0.53 -2.55
CA GLY A 250 2.56 -0.84 -2.74
C GLY A 250 2.51 -1.63 -1.44
N THR A 251 3.47 -1.39 -0.54
CA THR A 251 3.53 -2.00 0.80
C THR A 251 2.42 -1.50 1.73
N SER A 252 2.05 -0.22 1.67
CA SER A 252 0.92 0.34 2.43
C SER A 252 -0.39 -0.33 2.02
N LEU A 253 -0.61 -0.49 0.70
CA LEU A 253 -1.74 -1.23 0.16
C LEU A 253 -1.69 -2.71 0.54
N GLY A 254 -0.51 -3.33 0.45
CA GLY A 254 -0.28 -4.74 0.79
C GLY A 254 -0.70 -5.10 2.21
N ARG A 255 -0.36 -4.25 3.20
CA ARG A 255 -0.80 -4.44 4.59
C ARG A 255 -2.32 -4.52 4.73
N GLY A 256 -3.05 -3.62 4.06
CA GLY A 256 -4.52 -3.61 4.11
C GLY A 256 -5.12 -4.77 3.32
N ASN A 257 -4.54 -5.05 2.15
CA ASN A 257 -4.98 -6.12 1.26
C ASN A 257 -4.81 -7.52 1.88
N LEU A 258 -3.80 -7.74 2.73
CA LEU A 258 -3.64 -9.01 3.46
C LEU A 258 -4.82 -9.29 4.40
N LEU A 259 -5.28 -8.30 5.15
CA LEU A 259 -6.41 -8.49 6.06
C LEU A 259 -7.71 -8.64 5.28
N GLN A 260 -7.88 -7.89 4.18
CA GLN A 260 -9.00 -8.07 3.26
C GLN A 260 -8.99 -9.45 2.62
N HIS A 261 -7.82 -9.98 2.26
CA HIS A 261 -7.66 -11.32 1.74
C HIS A 261 -8.25 -12.35 2.70
N TYR A 262 -7.79 -12.35 3.96
CA TYR A 262 -8.29 -13.26 4.97
C TYR A 262 -9.77 -13.04 5.32
N ALA A 263 -10.23 -11.80 5.41
CA ALA A 263 -11.64 -11.51 5.72
C ALA A 263 -12.60 -11.81 4.56
N SER A 264 -12.10 -11.92 3.33
CA SER A 264 -12.91 -12.20 2.13
C SER A 264 -13.05 -13.69 1.82
N ASP A 265 -12.28 -14.55 2.48
CA ASP A 265 -12.34 -16.00 2.37
C ASP A 265 -12.65 -16.58 3.76
N PRO A 266 -13.89 -17.05 4.01
CA PRO A 266 -14.28 -17.60 5.31
C PRO A 266 -13.42 -18.77 5.79
N SER A 267 -12.72 -19.48 4.89
CA SER A 267 -11.81 -20.56 5.26
C SER A 267 -10.55 -20.07 5.98
N LYS A 268 -10.26 -18.76 5.92
CA LYS A 268 -9.04 -18.13 6.47
C LYS A 268 -9.26 -17.38 7.77
N VAL A 269 -10.34 -17.68 8.50
CA VAL A 269 -10.69 -17.00 9.74
C VAL A 269 -9.60 -17.13 10.83
N PHE A 270 -8.85 -18.24 10.83
CA PHE A 270 -7.77 -18.44 11.79
C PHE A 270 -6.51 -17.66 11.42
N GLU A 271 -6.13 -17.60 10.14
CA GLU A 271 -5.13 -16.66 9.64
C GLU A 271 -5.51 -15.21 10.00
N LEU A 272 -6.77 -14.83 9.80
CA LEU A 272 -7.22 -13.49 10.18
C LEU A 272 -7.04 -13.23 11.69
N ALA A 273 -7.36 -14.20 12.55
CA ALA A 273 -7.18 -14.05 13.99
C ALA A 273 -5.70 -13.82 14.37
N GLY A 274 -4.77 -14.51 13.70
CA GLY A 274 -3.33 -14.27 13.87
C GLY A 274 -2.90 -12.89 13.39
N ALA A 275 -3.35 -12.49 12.21
CA ALA A 275 -3.05 -11.18 11.63
C ALA A 275 -3.64 -10.02 12.47
N TYR A 276 -4.80 -10.24 13.09
CA TYR A 276 -5.44 -9.33 14.03
C TYR A 276 -4.61 -9.15 15.32
N VAL A 277 -4.10 -10.24 15.91
CA VAL A 277 -3.21 -10.15 17.08
C VAL A 277 -1.93 -9.39 16.74
N HIS A 278 -1.36 -9.61 15.55
CA HIS A 278 -0.23 -8.83 15.07
C HIS A 278 -0.58 -7.33 14.98
N GLU A 279 -1.73 -6.96 14.39
CA GLU A 279 -2.16 -5.56 14.31
C GLU A 279 -2.26 -4.90 15.69
N LYS A 280 -2.82 -5.60 16.67
CA LYS A 280 -2.93 -5.11 18.06
C LYS A 280 -1.56 -4.80 18.66
N ILE A 281 -0.61 -5.71 18.48
CA ILE A 281 0.78 -5.54 18.93
C ILE A 281 1.43 -4.34 18.22
N ASP A 282 1.35 -4.29 16.89
CA ASP A 282 1.99 -3.23 16.10
C ASP A 282 1.42 -1.86 16.45
N ARG A 283 0.11 -1.73 16.59
CA ARG A 283 -0.56 -0.49 17.01
C ARG A 283 -0.13 -0.05 18.40
N ALA A 284 -0.10 -0.96 19.36
CA ALA A 284 0.34 -0.68 20.73
C ALA A 284 1.81 -0.22 20.79
N ALA A 285 2.69 -0.91 20.07
CA ALA A 285 4.12 -0.65 20.10
C ALA A 285 4.52 0.66 19.37
N THR A 286 3.78 1.04 18.31
CA THR A 286 4.12 2.19 17.46
C THR A 286 3.33 3.46 17.77
N GLY A 287 2.21 3.38 18.49
CA GLY A 287 1.32 4.52 18.75
C GLY A 287 2.04 5.76 19.28
N LYS A 288 2.92 5.59 20.29
CA LYS A 288 3.71 6.70 20.85
C LYS A 288 4.62 7.35 19.80
N ARG A 289 5.27 6.55 18.95
CA ARG A 289 6.18 7.05 17.92
C ARG A 289 5.45 7.78 16.80
N PHE A 290 4.24 7.36 16.44
CA PHE A 290 3.37 8.15 15.56
C PHE A 290 3.02 9.49 16.18
N THR A 291 2.63 9.53 17.47
CA THR A 291 2.37 10.79 18.17
C THR A 291 3.59 11.70 18.16
N GLU A 292 4.79 11.17 18.40
CA GLU A 292 6.04 11.94 18.33
C GLU A 292 6.28 12.53 16.92
N VAL A 293 6.15 11.73 15.86
CA VAL A 293 6.32 12.19 14.47
C VAL A 293 5.30 13.27 14.08
N PHE A 294 4.03 13.10 14.47
CA PHE A 294 2.96 14.03 14.10
C PHE A 294 2.98 15.31 14.94
N ALA A 295 3.41 15.23 16.20
CA ALA A 295 3.67 16.40 17.02
C ALA A 295 4.85 17.21 16.45
N ASP A 296 5.96 16.57 16.08
CA ASP A 296 7.14 17.23 15.50
C ASP A 296 6.86 17.83 14.12
N GLY A 297 6.16 17.09 13.25
CA GLY A 297 5.92 17.50 11.87
C GLY A 297 4.87 18.60 11.69
N PHE A 298 3.75 18.51 12.39
CA PHE A 298 2.64 19.47 12.20
C PHE A 298 1.93 19.86 13.50
N GLY A 299 2.55 19.64 14.66
CA GLY A 299 2.06 20.14 15.94
C GLY A 299 0.79 19.44 16.46
N TYR A 300 0.51 18.22 16.01
CA TYR A 300 -0.68 17.49 16.47
C TYR A 300 -0.56 17.10 17.94
N SER A 301 -1.59 17.44 18.73
CA SER A 301 -1.68 17.17 20.17
C SER A 301 -2.94 16.38 20.56
N GLY A 302 -3.68 15.87 19.57
CA GLY A 302 -4.88 15.07 19.81
C GLY A 302 -4.57 13.64 20.28
N ASN A 303 -5.61 12.93 20.68
CA ASN A 303 -5.49 11.64 21.38
C ASN A 303 -5.80 10.42 20.51
N PHE A 304 -5.66 10.50 19.17
CA PHE A 304 -6.00 9.38 18.28
C PHE A 304 -5.17 8.10 18.58
N PHE A 305 -3.90 8.26 18.95
CA PHE A 305 -3.01 7.15 19.35
C PHE A 305 -2.87 7.03 20.89
N GLY A 306 -3.87 7.46 21.66
CA GLY A 306 -3.78 7.75 23.09
C GLY A 306 -3.21 6.66 24.03
N PRO A 307 -2.99 7.00 25.32
CA PRO A 307 -2.23 6.17 26.27
C PRO A 307 -2.85 4.79 26.56
N ASP A 308 -4.15 4.59 26.34
CA ASP A 308 -4.86 3.31 26.50
C ASP A 308 -4.70 2.35 25.31
N THR A 309 -3.88 2.69 24.31
CA THR A 309 -3.58 1.80 23.17
C THR A 309 -2.51 0.75 23.49
N GLY A 310 -1.84 0.84 24.64
CA GLY A 310 -0.78 -0.08 25.04
C GLY A 310 -1.31 -1.46 25.42
N LEU A 311 -1.20 -2.43 24.52
CA LEU A 311 -1.33 -3.84 24.86
C LEU A 311 -0.17 -4.24 25.79
N SER A 312 -0.43 -4.33 27.10
CA SER A 312 0.56 -4.81 28.06
C SER A 312 0.86 -6.30 27.83
N SER A 313 1.98 -6.80 28.34
CA SER A 313 2.29 -8.24 28.27
C SER A 313 1.19 -9.09 28.92
N ALA A 314 0.60 -8.61 30.03
CA ALA A 314 -0.52 -9.29 30.69
C ALA A 314 -1.80 -9.25 29.83
N GLY A 315 -2.08 -8.12 29.15
CA GLY A 315 -3.20 -8.01 28.22
C GLY A 315 -3.02 -8.88 26.97
N LEU A 316 -1.79 -9.02 26.47
CA LEU A 316 -1.46 -9.96 25.39
C LEU A 316 -1.69 -11.41 25.83
N ASP A 317 -1.27 -11.76 27.05
CA ASP A 317 -1.50 -13.10 27.60
C ASP A 317 -2.97 -13.43 27.75
N GLU A 318 -3.78 -12.47 28.21
CA GLU A 318 -5.23 -12.62 28.27
C GLU A 318 -5.83 -12.80 26.87
N LEU A 319 -5.39 -12.00 25.89
CA LEU A 319 -5.86 -12.10 24.52
C LEU A 319 -5.54 -13.47 23.91
N LEU A 320 -4.29 -13.93 24.04
CA LEU A 320 -3.85 -15.23 23.54
C LEU A 320 -4.55 -16.39 24.27
N GLY A 321 -4.75 -16.26 25.58
CA GLY A 321 -5.50 -17.23 26.39
C GLY A 321 -6.97 -17.35 25.99
N LYS A 322 -7.58 -16.30 25.45
CA LYS A 322 -8.93 -16.34 24.87
C LYS A 322 -8.96 -16.90 23.44
N LEU A 323 -7.87 -16.75 22.69
CA LEU A 323 -7.83 -17.09 21.27
C LEU A 323 -7.30 -18.50 20.99
N LEU A 324 -6.15 -18.89 21.55
CA LEU A 324 -5.44 -20.11 21.16
C LEU A 324 -6.04 -21.41 21.72
N PRO A 325 -6.46 -21.49 23.00
CA PRO A 325 -7.02 -22.74 23.53
C PRO A 325 -8.26 -23.23 22.76
N PRO A 326 -9.28 -22.38 22.46
CA PRO A 326 -10.43 -22.83 21.66
C PRO A 326 -10.04 -23.31 20.26
N LEU A 327 -9.00 -22.73 19.64
CA LEU A 327 -8.50 -23.20 18.34
C LEU A 327 -7.90 -24.60 18.47
N ALA A 328 -7.04 -24.81 19.46
CA ALA A 328 -6.41 -26.09 19.70
C ALA A 328 -7.43 -27.19 20.03
N GLU A 329 -8.39 -26.90 20.90
CA GLU A 329 -9.37 -27.86 21.40
C GLU A 329 -10.40 -28.26 20.33
N ASN A 330 -10.90 -27.30 19.54
CA ASN A 330 -12.00 -27.55 18.61
C ASN A 330 -11.54 -27.83 17.17
N PHE A 331 -10.33 -27.40 16.79
CA PHE A 331 -9.85 -27.46 15.41
C PHE A 331 -8.43 -28.02 15.26
N GLY A 332 -7.74 -28.32 16.37
CA GLY A 332 -6.44 -28.98 16.37
C GLY A 332 -5.28 -28.12 15.86
N THR A 333 -4.19 -28.79 15.49
CA THR A 333 -2.92 -28.16 15.12
C THR A 333 -3.00 -27.35 13.83
N ASP A 334 -3.90 -27.70 12.91
CA ASP A 334 -4.04 -26.99 11.63
C ASP A 334 -4.54 -25.55 11.83
N ALA A 335 -5.46 -25.34 12.77
CA ALA A 335 -5.96 -24.01 13.13
C ALA A 335 -4.90 -23.18 13.86
N LEU A 336 -4.07 -23.82 14.69
CA LEU A 336 -2.92 -23.16 15.32
C LEU A 336 -1.86 -22.77 14.28
N ALA A 337 -1.58 -23.64 13.32
CA ALA A 337 -0.68 -23.33 12.20
C ALA A 337 -1.25 -22.18 11.35
N ALA A 338 -2.55 -22.18 11.08
CA ALA A 338 -3.26 -21.10 10.38
C ALA A 338 -3.14 -19.75 11.10
N PHE A 339 -3.39 -19.74 12.42
CA PHE A 339 -3.16 -18.56 13.24
C PHE A 339 -1.71 -18.07 13.13
N HIS A 340 -0.73 -18.95 13.26
CA HIS A 340 0.68 -18.58 13.13
C HIS A 340 1.00 -18.01 11.74
N ARG A 341 0.52 -18.63 10.65
CA ARG A 341 0.69 -18.12 9.27
C ARG A 341 0.18 -16.68 9.15
N GLY A 342 -1.04 -16.43 9.60
CA GLY A 342 -1.62 -15.08 9.53
C GLY A 342 -0.84 -14.05 10.34
N PHE A 343 -0.35 -14.44 11.52
CA PHE A 343 0.51 -13.60 12.35
C PHE A 343 1.85 -13.28 11.64
N SER A 344 2.54 -14.30 11.13
CA SER A 344 3.82 -14.15 10.41
C SER A 344 3.67 -13.30 9.14
N ASP A 345 2.60 -13.49 8.39
CA ASP A 345 2.34 -12.78 7.14
C ASP A 345 2.10 -11.29 7.41
N ALA A 346 1.32 -10.96 8.45
CA ALA A 346 1.09 -9.58 8.87
C ALA A 346 2.37 -8.90 9.38
N ARG A 347 3.21 -9.65 10.11
CA ARG A 347 4.55 -9.21 10.52
C ARG A 347 5.42 -8.86 9.33
N TRP A 348 5.52 -9.75 8.34
CA TRP A 348 6.39 -9.57 7.18
C TRP A 348 6.02 -8.31 6.38
N PHE A 349 4.71 -8.07 6.18
CA PHE A 349 4.26 -6.85 5.50
C PHE A 349 4.49 -5.58 6.34
N ALA A 350 4.37 -5.65 7.67
CA ALA A 350 4.66 -4.50 8.53
C ALA A 350 6.15 -4.13 8.52
N GLU A 351 7.04 -5.12 8.60
CA GLU A 351 8.49 -4.91 8.50
C GLU A 351 8.89 -4.41 7.10
N THR A 352 8.31 -4.97 6.03
CA THR A 352 8.57 -4.50 4.66
C THR A 352 8.08 -3.07 4.45
N TRP A 353 6.92 -2.72 5.00
CA TRP A 353 6.36 -1.37 4.93
C TRP A 353 7.22 -0.34 5.69
N ASP A 354 7.71 -0.69 6.89
CA ASP A 354 8.60 0.17 7.68
C ASP A 354 9.86 0.54 6.87
N ALA A 355 10.53 -0.47 6.31
CA ALA A 355 11.73 -0.27 5.49
C ALA A 355 11.45 0.51 4.18
N ASP A 356 10.36 0.19 3.49
CA ASP A 356 10.00 0.84 2.23
C ASP A 356 9.66 2.33 2.44
N LEU A 357 8.86 2.64 3.47
CA LEU A 357 8.50 4.01 3.81
C LEU A 357 9.72 4.79 4.31
N ALA A 358 10.57 4.20 5.16
CA ALA A 358 11.82 4.82 5.60
C ALA A 358 12.70 5.22 4.39
N THR A 359 12.86 4.30 3.43
CA THR A 359 13.64 4.54 2.22
C THR A 359 13.02 5.62 1.33
N GLN A 360 11.67 5.64 1.21
CA GLN A 360 10.97 6.65 0.42
C GLN A 360 11.13 8.05 1.03
N LEU A 361 11.01 8.16 2.36
CA LEU A 361 11.20 9.42 3.08
C LEU A 361 12.63 9.93 2.95
N ASP A 362 13.63 9.07 3.13
CA ASP A 362 15.04 9.48 3.01
C ASP A 362 15.38 9.93 1.58
N TRP A 363 14.86 9.23 0.56
CA TRP A 363 15.03 9.65 -0.83
C TRP A 363 14.35 10.99 -1.12
N ALA A 364 13.10 11.15 -0.67
CA ALA A 364 12.33 12.38 -0.93
C ALA A 364 12.92 13.60 -0.22
N ASP A 365 13.58 13.44 0.93
CA ASP A 365 14.24 14.51 1.68
C ASP A 365 15.60 14.94 1.10
N LYS A 366 16.15 14.15 0.17
CA LYS A 366 17.52 14.33 -0.37
C LYS A 366 17.54 14.58 -1.87
N ILE A 367 16.48 15.15 -2.43
CA ILE A 367 16.35 15.30 -3.88
C ILE A 367 17.52 16.07 -4.50
N GLU A 368 17.99 17.13 -3.86
CA GLU A 368 19.15 17.88 -4.34
C GLU A 368 20.41 16.99 -4.39
N GLU A 369 20.62 16.11 -3.41
CA GLU A 369 21.72 15.14 -3.43
C GLU A 369 21.58 14.16 -4.60
N TYR A 370 20.35 13.77 -4.97
CA TYR A 370 20.09 12.90 -6.12
C TYR A 370 20.20 13.63 -7.46
N GLN A 371 20.03 14.96 -7.51
CA GLN A 371 20.38 15.79 -8.66
C GLN A 371 21.91 15.90 -8.82
N GLU A 372 22.65 16.11 -7.73
CA GLU A 372 24.12 16.12 -7.78
C GLU A 372 24.69 14.77 -8.24
N LYS A 373 24.11 13.66 -7.79
CA LYS A 373 24.48 12.31 -8.26
C LYS A 373 24.18 12.12 -9.74
N ALA A 374 23.03 12.62 -10.20
CA ALA A 374 22.63 12.58 -11.61
C ALA A 374 23.67 13.29 -12.50
N GLU A 375 24.13 14.47 -12.09
CA GLU A 375 25.17 15.21 -12.82
C GLU A 375 26.51 14.46 -12.86
N LYS A 376 26.91 13.81 -11.77
CA LYS A 376 28.14 13.00 -11.76
C LYS A 376 28.05 11.80 -12.71
N ILE A 377 26.89 11.14 -12.76
CA ILE A 377 26.65 10.01 -13.65
C ILE A 377 26.71 10.48 -15.11
N ASP A 378 26.00 11.56 -15.45
CA ASP A 378 26.00 12.13 -16.79
C ASP A 378 27.42 12.53 -17.26
N GLN A 379 28.20 13.16 -16.39
CA GLN A 379 29.61 13.49 -16.66
C GLN A 379 30.45 12.24 -16.90
N HIS A 380 30.26 11.18 -16.11
CA HIS A 380 30.97 9.92 -16.30
C HIS A 380 30.62 9.26 -17.64
N LEU A 381 29.33 9.18 -17.97
CA LEU A 381 28.85 8.65 -19.24
C LEU A 381 29.45 9.41 -20.44
N THR A 382 29.48 10.74 -20.35
CA THR A 382 30.02 11.61 -21.40
C THR A 382 31.55 11.48 -21.52
N ASN A 383 32.28 11.54 -20.41
CA ASN A 383 33.75 11.54 -20.41
C ASN A 383 34.34 10.20 -20.87
N GLU A 384 33.71 9.10 -20.46
CA GLU A 384 34.15 7.75 -20.82
C GLU A 384 33.50 7.25 -22.13
N ASN A 385 32.65 8.06 -22.76
CA ASN A 385 31.91 7.73 -23.98
C ASN A 385 31.15 6.39 -23.84
N ILE A 386 30.46 6.21 -22.71
CA ILE A 386 29.66 5.04 -22.40
C ILE A 386 28.29 5.19 -23.06
N GLU A 387 27.96 4.28 -23.97
CA GLU A 387 26.64 4.21 -24.57
C GLU A 387 25.66 3.53 -23.60
N VAL A 388 24.56 4.22 -23.32
CA VAL A 388 23.44 3.70 -22.52
C VAL A 388 22.18 3.71 -23.37
N ASP A 389 21.27 2.77 -23.08
CA ASP A 389 19.98 2.72 -23.76
C ASP A 389 19.17 3.97 -23.39
N LEU A 390 18.86 4.81 -24.38
CA LEU A 390 18.16 6.08 -24.19
C LEU A 390 16.68 5.91 -24.54
N ASP A 391 15.87 5.59 -23.53
CA ASP A 391 14.44 5.77 -23.64
C ASP A 391 14.16 7.28 -23.75
N THR A 392 13.76 7.73 -24.93
CA THR A 392 13.50 9.15 -25.24
C THR A 392 12.00 9.38 -25.37
N PHE A 393 11.50 10.36 -24.62
CA PHE A 393 10.10 10.69 -24.56
C PHE A 393 9.88 12.11 -25.08
N VAL A 394 8.81 12.28 -25.87
CA VAL A 394 8.34 13.59 -26.32
C VAL A 394 6.88 13.68 -25.91
N GLU A 395 6.64 14.39 -24.81
CA GLU A 395 5.33 14.50 -24.18
C GLU A 395 4.79 15.93 -24.36
N THR A 396 3.47 16.04 -24.51
CA THR A 396 2.78 17.32 -24.73
C THR A 396 2.31 17.95 -23.43
N ASN A 397 1.92 19.22 -23.45
CA ASN A 397 1.40 19.91 -22.27
C ASN A 397 0.31 19.10 -21.55
N GLU A 398 0.38 19.06 -20.21
CA GLU A 398 -0.54 18.32 -19.31
C GLU A 398 -0.47 16.79 -19.41
N GLU A 399 0.38 16.24 -20.27
CA GLU A 399 0.63 14.80 -20.27
C GLU A 399 1.22 14.38 -18.91
N THR A 400 0.59 13.37 -18.30
CA THR A 400 0.81 13.00 -16.90
C THR A 400 1.18 11.55 -16.78
N SER A 401 2.39 11.32 -16.27
CA SER A 401 2.83 10.01 -15.86
C SER A 401 2.25 9.70 -14.48
N THR A 402 1.19 8.89 -14.48
CA THR A 402 0.63 8.33 -13.25
C THR A 402 1.76 7.73 -12.42
N THR A 403 1.73 7.94 -11.11
CA THR A 403 2.85 7.53 -10.27
C THR A 403 3.11 6.04 -10.33
N HIS A 404 4.38 5.67 -10.34
CA HIS A 404 4.84 4.31 -10.51
C HIS A 404 6.24 4.12 -9.92
N VAL A 405 6.79 2.93 -10.11
CA VAL A 405 8.16 2.57 -9.73
C VAL A 405 8.86 1.93 -10.92
N HIS A 406 10.17 2.04 -10.99
CA HIS A 406 10.98 1.29 -11.96
C HIS A 406 11.60 0.06 -11.33
N ASN A 407 11.87 -0.94 -12.18
CA ASN A 407 12.55 -2.16 -11.78
C ASN A 407 14.07 -1.98 -11.72
N GLU A 408 14.58 -0.88 -12.26
CA GLU A 408 15.98 -0.47 -12.32
C GLU A 408 16.14 0.98 -11.82
N HIS A 409 17.38 1.44 -11.66
CA HIS A 409 17.67 2.86 -11.47
C HIS A 409 17.50 3.59 -12.80
N ARG A 410 16.88 4.77 -12.76
CA ARG A 410 16.68 5.62 -13.93
C ARG A 410 17.29 6.99 -13.71
N LEU A 411 17.90 7.54 -14.75
CA LEU A 411 18.39 8.91 -14.76
C LEU A 411 17.45 9.75 -15.64
N VAL A 412 16.69 10.67 -15.07
CA VAL A 412 15.87 11.60 -15.84
C VAL A 412 16.73 12.77 -16.27
N MET A 413 16.69 13.12 -17.55
CA MET A 413 17.44 14.25 -18.13
C MET A 413 16.51 15.06 -19.02
N ILE A 414 16.28 16.34 -18.68
CA ILE A 414 15.41 17.22 -19.48
C ILE A 414 16.24 17.84 -20.61
N GLU A 415 15.95 17.45 -21.86
CA GLU A 415 16.60 18.03 -23.03
C GLU A 415 15.98 19.38 -23.39
N THR A 416 14.64 19.46 -23.43
CA THR A 416 13.90 20.70 -23.69
C THR A 416 12.57 20.71 -22.95
N GLY A 417 12.10 21.91 -22.57
CA GLY A 417 10.80 22.08 -21.91
C GLY A 417 10.88 22.06 -20.38
N GLN A 418 9.72 21.81 -19.74
CA GLN A 418 9.57 21.81 -18.28
C GLN A 418 8.60 20.73 -17.82
N MET A 419 8.93 20.07 -16.72
CA MET A 419 8.03 19.14 -16.02
C MET A 419 7.99 19.38 -14.51
N HIS A 420 6.85 19.05 -13.91
CA HIS A 420 6.77 18.78 -12.49
C HIS A 420 7.03 17.30 -12.24
N PHE A 421 7.93 17.02 -11.30
CA PHE A 421 8.19 15.70 -10.76
C PHE A 421 7.57 15.58 -9.37
N TRP A 422 7.01 14.41 -9.09
CA TRP A 422 6.26 14.12 -7.87
C TRP A 422 6.88 12.93 -7.16
N ASN A 423 7.24 13.10 -5.89
CA ASN A 423 7.68 12.01 -5.00
C ASN A 423 7.00 12.06 -3.61
N ASN A 424 6.20 13.10 -3.38
CA ASN A 424 5.46 13.40 -2.16
C ASN A 424 4.20 14.23 -2.52
N VAL A 425 3.25 14.34 -1.59
CA VAL A 425 2.01 15.12 -1.75
C VAL A 425 2.20 16.61 -1.53
N THR A 426 3.22 17.01 -0.78
CA THR A 426 3.31 18.36 -0.21
C THR A 426 3.96 19.39 -1.12
N HIS A 427 4.75 18.98 -2.09
CA HIS A 427 5.49 19.88 -2.97
C HIS A 427 5.72 19.27 -4.35
N LYS A 428 6.00 20.13 -5.32
CA LYS A 428 6.35 19.77 -6.69
C LYS A 428 7.82 20.07 -6.90
N ILE A 429 8.54 19.17 -7.53
CA ILE A 429 9.93 19.40 -7.94
C ILE A 429 9.87 19.87 -9.40
N GLN A 430 10.25 21.11 -9.65
CA GLN A 430 10.30 21.63 -11.01
C GLN A 430 11.63 21.23 -11.65
N LEU A 431 11.56 20.53 -12.78
CA LEU A 431 12.72 20.21 -13.62
C LEU A 431 12.59 21.01 -14.93
N ASN A 432 13.62 21.77 -15.23
CA ASN A 432 13.77 22.61 -16.41
C ASN A 432 14.77 21.98 -17.38
N GLU A 433 14.86 22.55 -18.58
CA GLU A 433 15.91 22.24 -19.55
C GLU A 433 17.31 22.20 -18.90
N GLY A 434 18.00 21.08 -19.08
CA GLY A 434 19.32 20.78 -18.51
C GLY A 434 19.29 20.10 -17.15
N ASP A 435 18.18 20.14 -16.40
CA ASP A 435 18.08 19.52 -15.09
C ASP A 435 18.10 17.99 -15.21
N LYS A 436 18.75 17.34 -14.23
CA LYS A 436 18.86 15.88 -14.15
C LYS A 436 18.49 15.38 -12.76
N LEU A 437 17.89 14.19 -12.69
CA LEU A 437 17.50 13.56 -11.44
C LEU A 437 17.69 12.04 -11.49
N LEU A 438 18.40 11.50 -10.50
CA LEU A 438 18.51 10.06 -10.31
C LEU A 438 17.29 9.55 -9.53
N ILE A 439 16.56 8.62 -10.14
CA ILE A 439 15.46 7.89 -9.54
C ILE A 439 15.96 6.51 -9.14
N PRO A 440 16.06 6.22 -7.83
CA PRO A 440 16.47 4.91 -7.39
C PRO A 440 15.42 3.86 -7.70
N VAL A 441 15.90 2.62 -7.86
CA VAL A 441 15.03 1.46 -8.05
C VAL A 441 13.91 1.40 -7.01
N SER A 442 12.72 1.01 -7.47
CA SER A 442 11.53 0.85 -6.62
C SER A 442 11.06 2.10 -5.86
N ARG A 443 11.46 3.32 -6.23
CA ARG A 443 10.97 4.56 -5.59
C ARG A 443 9.73 5.11 -6.30
N LEU A 444 8.69 5.38 -5.51
CA LEU A 444 7.40 5.83 -6.03
C LEU A 444 7.53 7.28 -6.49
N HIS A 445 7.23 7.53 -7.76
CA HIS A 445 7.27 8.86 -8.33
C HIS A 445 6.35 9.01 -9.53
N GLY A 446 6.13 10.23 -10.00
CA GLY A 446 5.42 10.51 -11.26
C GLY A 446 5.85 11.85 -11.83
N SER A 447 5.25 12.24 -12.95
CA SER A 447 5.54 13.54 -13.59
C SER A 447 4.33 14.13 -14.32
N THR A 448 4.38 15.42 -14.58
CA THR A 448 3.42 16.15 -15.44
C THR A 448 4.16 17.20 -16.26
N VAL A 449 3.95 17.24 -17.56
CA VAL A 449 4.52 18.25 -18.45
C VAL A 449 3.78 19.59 -18.33
N LEU A 450 4.54 20.69 -18.28
CA LEU A 450 4.00 22.05 -18.07
C LEU A 450 4.20 22.98 -19.28
N SER A 451 5.09 22.61 -20.19
CA SER A 451 5.38 23.35 -21.41
C SER A 451 4.60 22.77 -22.58
N GLY A 452 4.48 23.52 -23.68
CA GLY A 452 3.79 23.04 -24.89
C GLY A 452 4.26 21.65 -25.35
N SER A 453 5.55 21.37 -25.22
CA SER A 453 6.18 20.06 -25.38
C SER A 453 7.35 19.95 -24.39
N CYS A 454 7.67 18.74 -23.93
CA CYS A 454 8.86 18.42 -23.16
C CYS A 454 9.55 17.20 -23.78
N THR A 455 10.85 17.30 -24.05
CA THR A 455 11.68 16.18 -24.48
C THR A 455 12.63 15.82 -23.34
N TYR A 456 12.62 14.55 -22.93
CA TYR A 456 13.50 14.06 -21.88
C TYR A 456 13.93 12.60 -22.12
N HIS A 457 15.02 12.22 -21.46
CA HIS A 457 15.59 10.88 -21.56
C HIS A 457 15.56 10.16 -20.21
N GLN A 458 15.45 8.83 -20.22
CA GLN A 458 15.47 7.99 -19.02
C GLN A 458 16.39 6.75 -19.14
N PRO A 459 17.71 6.92 -19.34
CA PRO A 459 18.61 5.78 -19.38
C PRO A 459 18.59 4.93 -18.11
N ILE A 460 18.75 3.62 -18.31
CA ILE A 460 18.93 2.64 -17.23
C ILE A 460 20.36 2.75 -16.70
N ILE A 461 20.48 2.91 -15.39
CA ILE A 461 21.79 2.97 -14.71
C ILE A 461 22.02 1.65 -13.94
N PRO A 462 23.05 0.87 -14.29
CA PRO A 462 23.39 -0.36 -13.56
C PRO A 462 23.86 -0.10 -12.13
N ASP A 463 23.60 -1.06 -11.23
CA ASP A 463 24.02 -0.97 -9.82
C ASP A 463 25.54 -0.81 -9.69
N GLU A 464 26.32 -1.48 -10.53
CA GLU A 464 27.77 -1.42 -10.52
C GLU A 464 28.28 0.00 -10.82
N MET A 465 27.59 0.74 -11.70
CA MET A 465 27.94 2.12 -12.03
C MET A 465 27.65 3.05 -10.85
N LEU A 466 26.51 2.87 -10.18
CA LEU A 466 26.19 3.65 -8.98
C LEU A 466 27.22 3.42 -7.86
N GLN A 467 27.64 2.18 -7.64
CA GLN A 467 28.62 1.86 -6.59
C GLN A 467 30.01 2.45 -6.84
N GLN A 468 30.37 2.72 -8.10
CA GLN A 468 31.67 3.33 -8.43
C GLN A 468 31.67 4.85 -8.27
N LEU A 469 30.50 5.48 -8.36
CA LEU A 469 30.35 6.95 -8.41
C LEU A 469 29.81 7.56 -7.09
N LEU A 470 29.27 6.73 -6.19
CA LEU A 470 28.75 7.10 -4.86
C LEU A 470 29.70 6.67 -3.75
#